data_AF-A0A1F8GN32-F1
#
_entry.id   AF-A0A1F8GN32-F1
#
_cell.length_a   1.000
_cell.length_b   1.000
_cell.length_c   1.000
_cell.angle_alpha   90.00
_cell.angle_beta   90.00
_cell.angle_gamma   90.00
#
_symmetry.space_group_name_H-M   'P 1'
#
loop_
_entity.id
_entity.type
_entity.pdbx_description
1 polymer ?
#
loop_
_entity_poly.entity_id
_entity_poly.type
_entity_poly.pdbx_seq_one_letter_code
_entity_poly.pdbx_strand_id
1 'polypeptide(L)' 'MRPILWGIIVLVLSAIGWVISVVLNVVTLGSLRWVSNMFGIIALFSIPASVIWEIIRKKRVRPGD' A
#
# COMPACT_ATOMS: atom_id res chain seq x y z
N MET A 1 1.86 2.79 -18.44
CA MET A 1 0.95 2.35 -17.34
C MET A 1 0.58 3.54 -16.44
N ARG A 2 -0.65 3.56 -15.90
CA ARG A 2 -1.16 4.62 -15.01
C ARG A 2 -0.64 4.38 -13.57
N PRO A 3 -0.20 5.40 -12.82
CA PRO A 3 0.31 5.22 -11.46
C PRO A 3 -0.73 4.65 -10.48
N ILE A 4 -2.02 4.93 -10.70
CA ILE A 4 -3.12 4.32 -9.95
C ILE A 4 -3.08 2.78 -10.02
N LEU A 5 -2.74 2.21 -11.19
CA LEU A 5 -2.68 0.74 -11.32
C LEU A 5 -1.61 0.14 -10.41
N TRP A 6 -0.47 0.82 -10.25
CA TRP A 6 0.56 0.41 -9.30
C TRP A 6 0.08 0.50 -7.85
N GLY A 7 -0.67 1.54 -7.50
CA GLY A 7 -1.31 1.66 -6.19
C GLY A 7 -2.25 0.49 -5.87
N ILE A 8 -3.08 0.10 -6.84
CA ILE A 8 -4.00 -1.04 -6.70
C ILE A 8 -3.24 -2.36 -6.54
N ILE A 9 -2.17 -2.57 -7.32
CA ILE A 9 -1.34 -3.78 -7.20
C ILE A 9 -0.69 -3.86 -5.82
N VAL A 10 -0.13 -2.74 -5.33
CA VAL A 10 0.47 -2.66 -4.00
C VAL A 10 -0.58 -2.92 -2.92
N LEU A 11 -1.77 -2.32 -3.03
CA LEU A 11 -2.88 -2.55 -2.10
C LEU A 11 -3.23 -4.04 -2.01
N VAL A 12 -3.38 -4.72 -3.14
CA VAL A 12 -3.75 -6.15 -3.19
C VAL A 12 -2.66 -7.01 -2.57
N LEU A 13 -1.39 -6.77 -2.92
CA LEU A 13 -0.26 -7.51 -2.34
C LEU A 13 -0.13 -7.27 -0.83
N SER A 14 -0.31 -6.02 -0.37
CA SER A 14 -0.28 -5.67 1.05
C SER A 14 -1.46 -6.26 1.81
N ALA A 15 -2.66 -6.31 1.21
CA ALA A 15 -3.82 -6.96 1.83
C ALA A 15 -3.60 -8.47 2.01
N ILE A 16 -3.05 -9.15 1.00
CA ILE A 16 -2.71 -10.58 1.10
C ILE A 16 -1.65 -10.81 2.17
N GLY A 17 -0.55 -10.03 2.16
CA GLY A 17 0.49 -10.12 3.17
C GLY A 17 -0.01 -9.81 4.59
N TRP A 18 -0.93 -8.85 4.72
CA TRP A 18 -1.58 -8.53 5.97
C TRP A 18 -2.39 -9.70 6.52
N VAL A 19 -3.25 -10.32 5.70
CA VAL A 19 -4.06 -11.48 6.11
C VAL A 19 -3.17 -12.63 6.58
N ILE A 20 -2.12 -12.96 5.82
CA ILE A 20 -1.15 -14.01 6.20
C ILE A 20 -0.48 -13.66 7.54
N SER A 21 -0.04 -12.41 7.69
CA SER A 21 0.61 -11.95 8.92
C SER A 21 -0.32 -11.97 10.13
N VAL A 22 -1.60 -11.62 9.96
CA VAL A 22 -2.59 -11.69 11.04
C VAL A 22 -2.78 -13.13 11.51
N VAL A 23 -2.89 -14.09 10.57
CA VAL A 23 -3.00 -15.51 10.91
C VAL A 23 -1.78 -15.98 11.70
N LEU A 24 -0.57 -15.65 11.23
CA LEU A 24 0.67 -15.99 11.93
C LEU A 24 0.72 -15.34 13.32
N ASN A 25 0.26 -14.10 13.46
CA ASN A 25 0.24 -13.41 14.74
C ASN A 25 -0.71 -14.05 15.76
N VAL A 26 -1.85 -14.59 15.31
CA VAL A 26 -2.75 -15.38 16.17
C VAL A 26 -2.08 -16.69 16.59
N VAL A 27 -1.43 -17.39 15.65
CA VAL A 27 -0.71 -18.65 15.91
C VAL A 27 0.45 -18.46 16.90
N THR A 28 1.18 -17.35 16.80
CA THR A 28 2.32 -17.05 17.68
C THR A 28 1.94 -16.27 18.95
N LEU A 29 0.65 -16.20 19.30
CA LEU A 29 0.13 -15.54 20.50
C LEU A 29 0.56 -14.05 20.61
N GLY A 30 0.67 -13.34 19.50
CA GLY A 30 0.95 -11.91 19.48
C GLY A 30 2.40 -11.51 19.22
N SER A 31 3.33 -12.45 19.05
CA SER A 31 4.76 -12.11 18.86
C SER A 31 5.05 -11.36 17.54
N LEU A 32 4.17 -11.51 16.55
CA LEU A 32 4.31 -10.93 15.20
C LEU A 32 3.41 -9.71 14.99
N ARG A 33 2.88 -9.11 16.07
CA ARG A 33 1.92 -8.00 16.00
C ARG A 33 2.49 -6.79 15.25
N TRP A 34 3.79 -6.56 15.38
CA TRP A 34 4.48 -5.48 14.66
C TRP A 34 4.49 -5.70 13.14
N VAL A 35 4.67 -6.95 12.67
CA VAL A 35 4.64 -7.31 11.25
C VAL A 35 3.25 -7.09 10.68
N SER A 36 2.20 -7.52 11.38
CA SER A 36 0.81 -7.32 10.93
C SER A 36 0.45 -5.83 10.87
N ASN A 37 0.92 -5.04 11.83
CA ASN A 37 0.72 -3.59 11.81
C ASN A 37 1.45 -2.93 10.64
N MET A 38 2.67 -3.36 10.29
CA MET A 38 3.40 -2.83 9.14
C MET A 38 2.67 -3.08 7.82
N PHE A 39 2.20 -4.30 7.58
CA PHE A 39 1.42 -4.60 6.37
C PHE A 39 0.10 -3.79 6.30
N GLY A 40 -0.57 -3.61 7.44
CA GLY A 40 -1.77 -2.78 7.53
C GLY A 40 -1.50 -1.31 7.18
N ILE A 41 -0.39 -0.75 7.69
CA ILE A 41 0.04 0.62 7.38
C ILE A 41 0.36 0.76 5.89
N ILE A 42 1.14 -0.17 5.32
CA ILE A 42 1.49 -0.14 3.89
C ILE A 42 0.23 -0.19 3.02
N ALA A 43 -0.73 -1.06 3.37
CA ALA A 43 -2.01 -1.12 2.67
C ALA A 43 -2.77 0.21 2.77
N LEU A 44 -2.84 0.82 3.96
CA LEU A 44 -3.54 2.09 4.19
C LEU A 44 -2.94 3.24 3.37
N PHE A 45 -1.62 3.32 3.28
CA PHE A 45 -0.93 4.40 2.56
C PHE A 45 -0.77 4.15 1.05
N SER A 46 -1.00 2.93 0.57
CA SER A 46 -0.85 2.58 -0.85
C SER A 46 -1.72 3.43 -1.78
N ILE A 47 -2.99 3.65 -1.42
CA ILE A 47 -3.94 4.43 -2.22
C ILE A 47 -3.56 5.92 -2.20
N PRO A 48 -3.43 6.59 -1.03
CA PRO A 48 -3.00 8.00 -0.97
C PRO A 48 -1.69 8.26 -1.74
N ALA A 49 -0.69 7.39 -1.58
CA ALA A 49 0.59 7.52 -2.27
C ALA A 49 0.43 7.47 -3.81
N SER A 50 -0.40 6.54 -4.30
CA SER A 50 -0.65 6.42 -5.74
C SER A 50 -1.43 7.61 -6.33
N VAL A 51 -2.34 8.19 -5.56
CA VAL A 51 -3.10 9.39 -5.94
C VAL A 51 -2.19 10.61 -5.99
N ILE A 52 -1.37 10.83 -4.97
CA ILE A 52 -0.37 11.91 -4.94
C ILE A 52 0.57 11.80 -6.13
N TRP A 53 1.07 10.60 -6.42
CA TRP A 53 1.93 10.35 -7.56
C TRP A 53 1.25 10.71 -8.89
N GLU A 54 -0.02 10.36 -9.07
CA GLU A 54 -0.75 10.71 -10.29
C GLU A 54 -0.93 12.23 -10.43
N ILE A 55 -1.23 12.94 -9.33
CA ILE A 55 -1.34 14.40 -9.30
C ILE A 55 -0.01 15.04 -9.71
N ILE A 56 1.11 14.59 -9.12
CA ILE A 56 2.46 15.09 -9.45
C ILE A 56 2.76 14.84 -10.93
N ARG A 57 2.46 13.63 -11.43
CA ARG A 57 2.67 13.30 -12.85
C ARG A 57 1.86 14.21 -13.76
N LYS A 58 0.59 14.48 -13.44
CA LYS A 58 -0.27 15.39 -14.24
C LYS A 58 0.26 16.82 -14.24
N LYS A 59 0.75 17.33 -13.09
CA LYS A 59 1.40 18.65 -13.02
C LYS A 59 2.70 18.70 -13.82
N ARG A 60 3.54 17.66 -13.73
CA ARG A 60 4.83 17.58 -14.45
C ARG A 60 4.67 17.44 -15.96
N VAL A 61 3.52 16.93 -16.44
CA VAL A 61 3.21 16.81 -17.87
C VAL A 61 2.61 18.10 -18.45
N ARG A 62 2.24 19.08 -17.61
CA ARG A 62 1.90 20.45 -18.02
C ARG A 62 2.98 21.50 -17.70
N PRO A 63 4.28 21.32 -18.02
CA PRO A 63 5.23 22.41 -17.92
C PRO A 63 5.18 23.20 -19.23
N GLY A 64 4.35 24.24 -19.30
CA GLY A 64 4.41 25.24 -20.38
C GLY A 64 3.08 25.56 -21.06
N ASP A 65 2.12 26.08 -20.30
CA ASP A 65 1.34 27.24 -20.77
C ASP A 65 1.84 28.46 -19.97
#